data_AF-X1LHD3-F1
#
_entry.id   AF-X1LHD3-F1
#
_cell.length_a   1.000
_cell.length_b   1.000
_cell.length_c   1.000
_cell.angle_alpha   90.00
_cell.angle_beta   90.00
_cell.angle_gamma   90.00
#
_symmetry.space_group_name_H-M   'P 1'
#
loop_
_entity.id
_entity.type
_entity.pdbx_description
1 polymer ?
#
loop_
_entity_poly.entity_id
_entity_poly.type
_entity_poly.pdbx_seq_one_letter_code
_entity_poly.pdbx_strand_id
1 'polypeptide(L)'
;IYRLAFQFNTDQAYLPPGAPIQYAAIRVKRYATPKPLVLDFNVVVRDGQPEFPHDPIVLSDYYRKWYLGNYGQILASELPIDEFGDIVLNDRGLDRISLGGVYKVFIVSSRDMEDIQPWKAENEERIVLYLNNGNDYDPRFVIRITLSIPKVITGQAREPGLLVA
;
A
#
# COMPACT_ATOMS: atom_id res chain seq x y z
N ILE A 1 5.74 6.97 -18.97
CA ILE A 1 4.67 6.92 -17.96
C ILE A 1 4.80 5.62 -17.19
N TYR A 2 4.80 5.73 -15.87
CA TYR A 2 5.11 4.64 -14.96
C TYR A 2 3.83 4.09 -14.38
N ARG A 3 3.66 2.78 -14.52
CA ARG A 3 2.74 1.98 -13.74
C ARG A 3 3.63 1.02 -12.97
N LEU A 4 3.51 1.01 -11.65
CA LEU A 4 4.22 0.05 -10.82
C LEU A 4 3.19 -0.82 -10.14
N ALA A 5 3.42 -2.13 -10.16
CA ALA A 5 2.51 -3.10 -9.59
C ALA A 5 3.16 -3.75 -8.36
N PHE A 6 2.39 -3.89 -7.29
CA PHE A 6 2.88 -4.35 -5.99
C PHE A 6 2.01 -5.43 -5.40
N GLN A 7 2.66 -6.36 -4.71
CA GLN A 7 2.03 -7.40 -3.91
C GLN A 7 2.72 -7.43 -2.55
N PHE A 8 1.94 -7.28 -1.49
CA PHE A 8 2.43 -7.27 -0.12
C PHE A 8 1.81 -8.42 0.64
N ASN A 9 2.65 -9.30 1.20
CA ASN A 9 2.18 -10.36 2.08
C ASN A 9 1.77 -9.76 3.43
N THR A 10 0.49 -9.89 3.78
CA THR A 10 -0.11 -9.45 5.05
C THR A 10 -0.44 -10.62 5.97
N ASP A 11 -0.07 -11.85 5.61
CA ASP A 11 -0.11 -13.03 6.46
C ASP A 11 1.13 -13.09 7.35
N GLN A 12 1.11 -12.30 8.42
CA GLN A 12 2.20 -12.19 9.38
C GLN A 12 1.65 -12.30 10.80
N ALA A 13 2.41 -12.94 11.69
CA ALA A 13 1.96 -13.22 13.07
C ALA A 13 1.55 -11.98 13.87
N TYR A 14 2.11 -10.81 13.54
CA TYR A 14 1.82 -9.52 14.16
C TYR A 14 0.73 -8.69 13.45
N LEU A 15 0.15 -9.23 12.38
CA LEU A 15 -1.00 -8.68 11.65
C LEU A 15 -2.18 -9.68 11.70
N PRO A 16 -2.76 -9.92 12.89
CA PRO A 16 -3.81 -10.92 13.01
C PRO A 16 -5.01 -10.60 12.09
N PRO A 17 -5.59 -11.60 11.41
CA PRO A 17 -6.76 -11.41 10.56
C PRO A 17 -7.90 -10.69 11.30
N GLY A 18 -8.49 -9.69 10.66
CA GLY A 18 -9.60 -8.90 11.22
C GLY A 18 -9.21 -7.85 12.26
N ALA A 19 -7.92 -7.66 12.56
CA ALA A 19 -7.50 -6.58 13.44
C ALA A 19 -7.87 -5.20 12.86
N PRO A 20 -8.38 -4.26 13.68
CA PRO A 20 -8.71 -2.92 13.20
C PRO A 20 -7.46 -2.17 12.72
N ILE A 21 -7.47 -1.74 11.46
CA ILE A 21 -6.41 -0.94 10.85
C ILE A 21 -6.65 0.53 11.18
N GLN A 22 -5.68 1.19 11.80
CA GLN A 22 -5.76 2.62 12.14
C GLN A 22 -5.12 3.49 11.05
N TYR A 23 -4.10 2.96 10.38
CA TYR A 23 -3.31 3.68 9.39
C TYR A 23 -2.64 2.68 8.47
N ALA A 24 -2.58 3.02 7.18
CA ALA A 24 -1.73 2.33 6.25
C ALA A 24 -1.18 3.31 5.21
N ALA A 25 0.01 3.02 4.70
CA ALA A 25 0.66 3.82 3.66
C ALA A 25 1.52 2.95 2.75
N ILE A 26 1.58 3.30 1.47
CA ILE A 26 2.63 2.81 0.58
C ILE A 26 3.81 3.77 0.70
N ARG A 27 4.91 3.28 1.26
CA ARG A 27 6.13 4.05 1.46
C ARG A 27 7.06 3.84 0.27
N VAL A 28 7.36 4.93 -0.42
CA VAL A 28 8.17 4.96 -1.65
C VAL A 28 9.37 5.87 -1.48
N LYS A 29 10.42 5.62 -2.25
CA LYS A 29 11.58 6.51 -2.35
C LYS A 29 11.66 7.09 -3.75
N ARG A 30 11.62 8.43 -3.85
CA ARG A 30 11.85 9.16 -5.11
C ARG A 30 13.33 9.46 -5.23
N TYR A 31 13.93 9.10 -6.35
CA TYR A 31 15.36 9.28 -6.58
C TYR A 31 15.65 10.54 -7.38
N ALA A 32 16.78 11.19 -7.06
CA ALA A 32 17.30 12.29 -7.86
C ALA A 32 17.56 11.82 -9.31
N THR A 33 17.24 12.67 -10.27
CA THR A 33 17.41 12.40 -11.70
C THR A 33 17.95 13.64 -12.41
N PRO A 34 18.76 13.50 -13.47
CA PRO A 34 19.23 14.62 -14.28
C PRO A 34 18.12 15.46 -14.91
N LYS A 35 16.90 14.91 -15.00
CA LYS A 35 15.72 15.60 -15.53
C LYS A 35 14.77 15.93 -14.38
N PRO A 36 14.74 17.18 -13.88
CA PRO A 36 13.85 17.55 -12.79
C PRO A 36 12.39 17.44 -13.23
N LEU A 37 11.51 17.29 -12.24
CA LEU A 37 10.07 17.36 -12.44
C LEU A 37 9.69 18.75 -12.97
N VAL A 38 9.12 18.83 -14.19
CA VAL A 38 8.70 20.09 -14.81
C VAL A 38 7.24 20.38 -14.52
N LEU A 39 6.39 19.36 -14.67
CA LEU A 39 4.98 19.42 -14.30
C LEU A 39 4.70 18.50 -13.14
N ASP A 40 4.03 19.03 -12.13
CA ASP A 40 3.58 18.24 -10.99
C ASP A 40 2.32 17.42 -11.34
N PHE A 41 2.15 16.32 -10.64
CA PHE A 41 1.04 15.38 -10.83
C PHE A 41 0.79 14.58 -9.55
N ASN A 42 -0.39 13.99 -9.43
CA ASN A 42 -0.66 13.08 -8.31
C ASN A 42 -0.08 11.70 -8.61
N VAL A 43 0.68 11.17 -7.66
CA VAL A 43 1.03 9.75 -7.58
C VAL A 43 -0.10 9.05 -6.84
N VAL A 44 -0.83 8.18 -7.55
CA VAL A 44 -2.10 7.60 -7.08
C VAL A 44 -1.94 6.11 -6.84
N VAL A 45 -2.40 5.62 -5.69
CA VAL A 45 -2.55 4.19 -5.39
C VAL A 45 -3.91 3.71 -5.89
N ARG A 46 -3.91 2.62 -6.66
CA ARG A 46 -5.10 2.05 -7.32
C ARG A 46 -5.34 0.61 -6.86
N ASP A 47 -6.60 0.20 -6.88
CA ASP A 47 -6.99 -1.18 -6.57
C ASP A 47 -6.43 -2.15 -7.61
N GLY A 48 -5.75 -3.22 -7.18
CA GLY A 48 -5.45 -4.36 -8.04
C GLY A 48 -6.32 -5.59 -7.72
N GLN A 49 -7.02 -5.59 -6.58
CA GLN A 49 -7.59 -6.79 -6.01
C GLN A 49 -8.81 -7.31 -6.78
N PRO A 50 -9.08 -8.64 -6.75
CA PRO A 50 -8.22 -9.71 -6.20
C PRO A 50 -7.22 -10.28 -7.22
N GLU A 51 -7.45 -10.01 -8.50
CA GLU A 51 -6.81 -10.72 -9.61
C GLU A 51 -5.43 -10.15 -9.93
N PHE A 52 -5.26 -8.81 -9.87
CA PHE A 52 -4.09 -8.12 -10.41
C PHE A 52 -3.22 -7.43 -9.33
N PRO A 53 -1.90 -7.30 -9.56
CA PRO A 53 -1.16 -8.04 -10.58
C PRO A 53 -1.16 -9.55 -10.28
N HIS A 54 -0.79 -10.34 -11.29
CA HIS A 54 -0.53 -11.77 -11.13
C HIS A 54 0.81 -12.00 -10.40
N ASP A 55 1.03 -13.23 -9.93
CA ASP A 55 2.31 -13.68 -9.41
C ASP A 55 2.80 -14.91 -10.22
N PRO A 56 3.87 -14.79 -11.04
CA PRO A 56 4.65 -13.59 -11.29
C PRO A 56 3.88 -12.51 -12.09
N ILE A 57 4.32 -11.25 -11.96
CA ILE A 57 3.72 -10.12 -12.68
C ILE A 57 3.90 -10.32 -14.20
N VAL A 58 2.81 -10.17 -14.95
CA VAL A 58 2.80 -10.33 -16.41
C VAL A 58 2.44 -9.03 -17.13
N LEU A 59 2.75 -8.96 -18.42
CA LEU A 59 2.52 -7.75 -19.23
C LEU A 59 1.05 -7.30 -19.22
N SER A 60 0.11 -8.24 -19.20
CA SER A 60 -1.33 -7.93 -19.17
C SER A 60 -1.76 -7.19 -17.90
N ASP A 61 -1.02 -7.28 -16.81
CA ASP A 61 -1.35 -6.62 -15.54
C ASP A 61 -1.31 -5.10 -15.67
N TYR A 62 -0.50 -4.58 -16.59
CA TYR A 62 -0.35 -3.15 -16.83
C TYR A 62 -1.47 -2.55 -17.68
N TYR A 63 -2.50 -3.32 -18.05
CA TYR A 63 -3.65 -2.80 -18.75
C TYR A 63 -4.55 -1.97 -17.83
N ARG A 64 -4.63 -0.66 -18.11
CA ARG A 64 -5.27 0.36 -17.25
C ARG A 64 -6.71 0.09 -16.81
N LYS A 65 -7.44 -0.77 -17.52
CA LYS A 65 -8.82 -1.11 -17.16
C LYS A 65 -8.90 -2.07 -15.97
N TRP A 66 -7.79 -2.71 -15.59
CA TRP A 66 -7.74 -3.68 -14.50
C TRP A 66 -7.62 -3.06 -13.12
N TYR A 67 -7.21 -1.80 -13.01
CA TYR A 67 -7.02 -1.16 -11.72
C TYR A 67 -7.76 0.17 -11.64
N LEU A 68 -8.74 0.23 -10.72
CA LEU A 68 -9.70 1.32 -10.56
C LEU A 68 -9.66 1.93 -9.15
N GLY A 69 -10.38 3.03 -8.95
CA GLY A 69 -10.50 3.69 -7.65
C GLY A 69 -9.33 4.60 -7.28
N ASN A 70 -9.33 5.14 -6.08
CA ASN A 70 -8.21 5.91 -5.53
C ASN A 70 -8.11 5.50 -4.08
N TYR A 71 -7.06 4.76 -3.74
CA TYR A 71 -6.80 4.28 -2.39
C TYR A 71 -5.94 5.24 -1.58
N GLY A 72 -5.42 6.29 -2.19
CA GLY A 72 -4.50 7.24 -1.60
C GLY A 72 -3.73 7.95 -2.72
N GLN A 73 -3.33 9.20 -2.48
CA GLN A 73 -2.52 9.95 -3.42
C GLN A 73 -1.64 10.97 -2.72
N ILE A 74 -0.57 11.39 -3.39
CA ILE A 74 0.31 12.48 -2.98
C ILE A 74 0.76 13.24 -4.21
N LEU A 75 1.07 14.53 -4.10
CA LEU A 75 1.73 15.25 -5.19
C LEU A 75 3.15 14.73 -5.39
N ALA A 76 3.59 14.60 -6.63
CA ALA A 76 4.93 14.12 -6.96
C ALA A 76 6.01 15.06 -6.42
N SER A 77 5.74 16.36 -6.34
CA SER A 77 6.61 17.35 -5.72
C SER A 77 6.73 17.22 -4.20
N GLU A 78 5.72 16.69 -3.52
CA GLU A 78 5.70 16.48 -2.06
C GLU A 78 6.45 15.20 -1.64
N LEU A 79 6.72 14.29 -2.59
CA LEU A 79 7.62 13.17 -2.33
C LEU A 79 9.06 13.66 -2.19
N PRO A 80 9.71 13.40 -1.03
CA PRO A 80 11.07 13.86 -0.79
C PRO A 80 12.05 13.11 -1.70
N ILE A 81 13.12 13.81 -2.10
CA ILE A 81 14.15 13.27 -2.98
C ILE A 81 15.20 12.56 -2.12
N ASP A 82 15.56 11.35 -2.55
CA ASP A 82 16.52 10.46 -1.89
C ASP A 82 16.16 10.05 -0.45
N GLU A 83 14.91 10.28 -0.05
CA GLU A 83 14.30 9.89 1.22
C GLU A 83 12.96 9.16 1.01
N PHE A 84 12.44 8.54 2.07
CA PHE A 84 11.16 7.86 2.03
C PHE A 84 10.00 8.84 2.26
N GLY A 85 9.04 8.82 1.34
CA GLY A 85 7.74 9.47 1.48
C GLY A 85 6.61 8.45 1.62
N ASP A 86 5.56 8.83 2.36
CA ASP A 86 4.37 8.00 2.55
C ASP A 86 3.23 8.47 1.65
N ILE A 87 2.69 7.57 0.84
CA ILE A 87 1.39 7.74 0.21
C ILE A 87 0.35 7.13 1.15
N VAL A 88 -0.25 7.98 1.98
CA VAL A 88 -1.23 7.56 2.99
C VAL A 88 -2.49 7.03 2.31
N LEU A 89 -2.97 5.87 2.76
CA LEU A 89 -4.20 5.30 2.26
C LEU A 89 -5.40 6.00 2.87
N ASN A 90 -6.40 6.29 2.05
CA ASN A 90 -7.71 6.81 2.47
C ASN A 90 -8.64 5.67 2.93
N ASP A 91 -9.82 6.01 3.41
CA ASP A 91 -10.81 5.04 3.93
C ASP A 91 -11.09 3.90 2.93
N ARG A 92 -11.23 4.22 1.64
CA ARG A 92 -11.44 3.21 0.59
C ARG A 92 -10.24 2.26 0.45
N GLY A 93 -9.02 2.78 0.57
CA GLY A 93 -7.80 1.98 0.58
C GLY A 93 -7.74 1.07 1.80
N LEU A 94 -8.06 1.61 2.99
CA LEU A 94 -8.06 0.89 4.26
C LEU A 94 -9.09 -0.26 4.28
N ASP A 95 -10.30 0.00 3.82
CA ASP A 95 -11.41 -0.99 3.74
C ASP A 95 -11.08 -2.20 2.86
N ARG A 96 -10.05 -2.07 2.01
CA ARG A 96 -9.68 -3.06 1.00
C ARG A 96 -8.42 -3.83 1.39
N ILE A 97 -7.80 -3.50 2.52
CA ILE A 97 -6.70 -4.27 3.07
C ILE A 97 -7.25 -5.58 3.66
N SER A 98 -6.82 -6.69 3.10
CA SER A 98 -7.06 -8.01 3.68
C SER A 98 -5.86 -8.38 4.55
N LEU A 99 -6.06 -8.57 5.86
CA LEU A 99 -5.04 -9.11 6.77
C LEU A 99 -5.10 -10.65 6.75
N GLY A 100 -3.95 -11.32 6.71
CA GLY A 100 -3.89 -12.78 6.52
C GLY A 100 -3.85 -13.23 5.06
N GLY A 101 -3.42 -12.38 4.13
CA GLY A 101 -3.38 -12.70 2.70
C GLY A 101 -2.37 -11.87 1.92
N VAL A 102 -2.74 -11.47 0.70
CA VAL A 102 -1.91 -10.60 -0.15
C VAL A 102 -2.67 -9.31 -0.44
N TYR A 103 -2.03 -8.17 -0.15
CA TYR A 103 -2.50 -6.86 -0.55
C TYR A 103 -1.89 -6.44 -1.89
N LYS A 104 -2.72 -6.20 -2.90
CA LYS A 104 -2.32 -5.94 -4.29
C LYS A 104 -2.75 -4.55 -4.74
N VAL A 105 -1.82 -3.75 -5.24
CA VAL A 105 -2.07 -2.37 -5.67
C VAL A 105 -1.20 -1.97 -6.85
N PHE A 106 -1.62 -0.92 -7.54
CA PHE A 106 -0.81 -0.23 -8.53
C PHE A 106 -0.51 1.20 -8.08
N ILE A 107 0.68 1.71 -8.40
CA ILE A 107 0.98 3.15 -8.36
C ILE A 107 0.98 3.68 -9.79
N VAL A 108 0.23 4.75 -10.02
CA VAL A 108 0.08 5.39 -11.34
C VAL A 108 0.16 6.91 -11.22
N SER A 109 0.60 7.58 -12.28
CA SER A 109 0.42 9.04 -12.41
C SER A 109 -1.05 9.36 -12.70
N SER A 110 -1.59 10.42 -12.12
CA SER A 110 -2.92 10.93 -12.49
C SER A 110 -3.02 11.29 -13.97
N ARG A 111 -1.91 11.67 -14.61
CA ARG A 111 -1.87 12.00 -16.04
C ARG A 111 -1.91 10.75 -16.94
N ASP A 112 -1.36 9.62 -16.47
CA ASP A 112 -1.56 8.30 -17.12
C ASP A 112 -3.03 7.91 -17.12
N MET A 113 -3.72 8.18 -16.01
CA MET A 113 -5.14 7.90 -15.86
C MET A 113 -5.99 8.74 -16.81
N GLU A 114 -5.55 9.95 -17.12
CA GLU A 114 -6.18 10.90 -18.06
C GLU A 114 -5.75 10.67 -19.52
N ASP A 115 -4.95 9.64 -19.81
CA ASP A 115 -4.42 9.34 -21.14
C ASP A 115 -3.57 10.48 -21.75
N ILE A 116 -2.95 11.30 -20.89
CA ILE A 116 -2.09 12.39 -21.33
C ILE A 116 -0.76 11.81 -21.81
N GLN A 117 -0.39 12.15 -23.03
CA GLN A 117 0.80 11.60 -23.67
C GLN A 117 2.10 12.26 -23.14
N PRO A 118 3.11 11.47 -22.72
CA PRO A 118 4.30 11.96 -22.02
C PRO A 118 5.48 12.33 -22.93
N TRP A 119 5.34 12.16 -24.25
CA TRP A 119 6.43 12.42 -25.21
C TRP A 119 6.47 13.86 -25.70
N LYS A 120 5.45 14.65 -25.39
CA LYS A 120 5.47 16.10 -25.66
C LYS A 120 6.36 16.77 -24.60
N ALA A 121 7.22 17.70 -25.01
CA ALA A 121 8.16 18.34 -24.11
C ALA A 121 7.45 19.13 -23.00
N GLU A 122 6.31 19.72 -23.31
CA GLU A 122 5.41 20.37 -22.36
C GLU A 122 4.74 19.41 -21.36
N ASN A 123 4.86 18.09 -21.56
CA ASN A 123 4.28 17.03 -20.73
C ASN A 123 5.36 16.19 -20.02
N GLU A 124 6.58 16.71 -19.82
CA GLU A 124 7.63 15.98 -19.11
C GLU A 124 7.28 15.84 -17.60
N GLU A 125 6.66 14.71 -17.27
CA GLU A 125 6.28 14.28 -15.91
C GLU A 125 7.06 13.02 -15.54
N ARG A 126 8.20 13.17 -14.85
CA ARG A 126 9.02 12.03 -14.45
C ARG A 126 9.48 12.17 -13.02
N ILE A 127 9.16 11.15 -12.24
CA ILE A 127 9.87 10.80 -11.01
C ILE A 127 10.46 9.41 -11.22
N VAL A 128 11.57 9.14 -10.54
CA VAL A 128 12.20 7.80 -10.56
C VAL A 128 11.87 7.13 -9.24
N LEU A 129 11.21 5.98 -9.33
CA LEU A 129 10.96 5.05 -8.23
C LEU A 129 11.62 3.73 -8.61
N TYR A 130 12.40 3.14 -7.71
CA TYR A 130 12.99 1.82 -7.93
C TYR A 130 12.16 0.71 -7.29
N LEU A 131 12.14 -0.44 -7.95
CA LEU A 131 11.70 -1.72 -7.41
C LEU A 131 12.97 -2.43 -6.95
N ASN A 132 13.34 -2.31 -5.69
CA ASN A 132 14.52 -3.01 -5.19
C ASN A 132 14.10 -4.37 -4.63
N ASN A 133 14.50 -5.43 -5.32
CA ASN A 133 14.37 -6.82 -4.85
C ASN A 133 15.54 -7.24 -3.92
N GLY A 134 16.23 -6.27 -3.30
CA GLY A 134 17.41 -6.47 -2.44
C GLY A 134 17.12 -6.20 -0.95
N ASN A 135 18.17 -5.96 -0.15
CA ASN A 135 18.07 -5.79 1.32
C ASN A 135 17.22 -4.58 1.77
N ASP A 136 17.01 -3.60 0.89
CA ASP A 136 16.09 -2.48 1.06
C ASP A 136 14.87 -2.71 0.17
N TYR A 137 13.89 -3.46 0.68
CA TYR A 137 12.63 -3.76 -0.02
C TYR A 137 11.84 -2.48 -0.29
N ASP A 138 12.02 -1.90 -1.47
CA ASP A 138 11.29 -0.72 -1.92
C ASP A 138 10.31 -1.12 -3.03
N PRO A 139 9.03 -0.69 -2.94
CA PRO A 139 8.42 0.06 -1.84
C PRO A 139 8.03 -0.81 -0.64
N ARG A 140 7.69 -0.15 0.47
CA ARG A 140 7.25 -0.78 1.72
C ARG A 140 5.76 -0.57 1.93
N PHE A 141 5.10 -1.55 2.53
CA PHE A 141 3.74 -1.38 3.03
C PHE A 141 3.78 -1.20 4.55
N VAL A 142 3.38 -0.01 5.00
CA VAL A 142 3.35 0.34 6.42
C VAL A 142 1.91 0.18 6.90
N ILE A 143 1.68 -0.64 7.92
CA ILE A 143 0.36 -0.83 8.55
C ILE A 143 0.51 -0.58 10.05
N ARG A 144 -0.43 0.17 10.64
CA ARG A 144 -0.62 0.25 12.09
C ARG A 144 -2.01 -0.26 12.45
N ILE A 145 -2.05 -1.16 13.42
CA ILE A 145 -3.28 -1.78 13.91
C ILE A 145 -3.47 -1.52 15.40
N THR A 146 -4.71 -1.64 15.88
CA THR A 146 -4.98 -1.79 17.31
C THR A 146 -4.88 -3.26 17.70
N LEU A 147 -3.99 -3.61 18.62
CA LEU A 147 -4.02 -4.94 19.24
C LEU A 147 -5.03 -4.96 20.38
N SER A 148 -6.04 -5.82 20.27
CA SER A 148 -6.91 -6.15 21.39
C SER A 148 -6.22 -7.18 22.29
N ILE A 149 -5.75 -6.76 23.46
CA ILE A 149 -5.26 -7.68 24.49
C ILE A 149 -6.49 -8.41 25.05
N PRO A 150 -6.56 -9.76 25.00
CA PRO A 150 -7.67 -10.48 25.59
C PRO A 150 -7.74 -10.18 27.08
N LYS A 151 -8.91 -9.77 27.55
CA LYS A 151 -9.16 -9.49 28.97
C LYS A 151 -9.10 -10.81 29.73
N VAL A 152 -8.14 -10.97 30.64
CA VAL A 152 -8.10 -12.14 31.53
C VAL A 152 -9.32 -12.09 32.44
N ILE A 153 -10.23 -13.05 32.28
CA ILE A 153 -11.34 -13.25 33.20
C ILE A 153 -10.84 -14.20 34.28
N THR A 154 -10.39 -13.67 35.42
CA THR A 154 -10.18 -14.48 36.61
C THR A 154 -11.56 -14.88 37.16
N GLY A 155 -11.99 -16.11 36.90
CA GLY A 155 -13.13 -16.70 37.59
C GLY A 155 -12.83 -16.89 39.07
N GLN A 156 -13.81 -16.61 39.95
CA GLN A 156 -13.66 -16.95 41.36
C GLN A 156 -13.49 -18.47 41.52
N ALA A 157 -12.47 -18.87 42.28
CA ALA A 157 -12.29 -20.25 42.67
C ALA A 157 -13.55 -20.73 43.41
N ARG A 158 -14.19 -21.80 42.92
CA ARG A 158 -15.27 -22.45 43.67
C ARG A 158 -14.68 -22.98 44.97
N GLU A 159 -15.21 -22.52 46.10
CA GLU A 159 -14.88 -23.13 47.39
C GLU A 159 -15.20 -24.62 47.35
N PRO A 160 -14.31 -25.49 47.85
CA PRO A 160 -14.61 -26.92 47.94
C PRO A 160 -15.79 -27.10 48.88
N GLY A 161 -16.92 -27.57 48.32
CA GLY A 161 -18.15 -27.81 49.06
C GLY A 161 -17.90 -28.74 50.25
N LEU A 162 -18.33 -28.27 51.42
CA LEU A 162 -18.35 -29.06 52.65
C LEU A 162 -19.32 -30.24 52.46
N LEU A 163 -18.79 -31.47 52.40
CA LEU A 163 -19.62 -32.67 52.52
C LEU A 163 -20.16 -32.71 53.95
N VAL A 164 -21.46 -32.48 54.12
CA VAL A 164 -22.17 -32.80 55.36
C VAL A 164 -22.65 -34.25 55.22
N ALA A 165 -22.10 -35.12 56.07
CA ALA A 165 -22.46 -36.53 56.19
C ALA A 165 -23.76 -36.73 56.98
#